data_AF-A0A4Q3XRU5-F1
#
_entry.id   AF-A0A4Q3XRU5-F1
#
_cell.length_a   1.000
_cell.length_b   1.000
_cell.length_c   1.000
_cell.angle_alpha   90.00
_cell.angle_beta   90.00
_cell.angle_gamma   90.00
#
_symmetry.space_group_name_H-M   'P 1'
#
loop_
_entity.id
_entity.type
_entity.pdbx_description
1 polymer ?
#
loop_
_entity_poly.entity_id
_entity_poly.type
_entity_poly.pdbx_seq_one_letter_code
_entity_poly.pdbx_strand_id
1 'polypeptide(L)'
;AVDLETRGVDFKPVDFSKDLAKALPNRAQDKASRRLSNIAVALKDAGRPYTAKFGLTQTRVGTNVRLRIVELWDAQEGDQATFDRDELNARALALKGTLRSKPAGDQTPSTKTTTVVVYKRDPKVVAWVLQAAAGICDGCGSAAPFQTTSGPFLEVHHLKPLGEGGPDIVENAIAICPNCHRALHHAIDRAARRSDIEGRVARIIPL
;
A
#
# COMPACT_ATOMS: atom_id res chain seq x y z
N ALA A 1 -14.91 4.48 -16.19
CA ALA A 1 -15.88 3.55 -16.81
C ALA A 1 -15.89 2.21 -16.09
N VAL A 2 -14.76 1.49 -16.04
CA VAL A 2 -14.64 0.23 -15.28
C VAL A 2 -15.04 0.42 -13.81
N ASP A 3 -14.47 1.42 -13.14
CA ASP A 3 -14.82 1.74 -11.75
C ASP A 3 -16.31 2.07 -11.53
N LEU A 4 -16.97 2.76 -12.47
CA LEU A 4 -18.43 2.99 -12.39
C LEU A 4 -19.19 1.66 -12.48
N GLU A 5 -18.78 0.77 -13.38
CA GLU A 5 -19.35 -0.56 -13.53
C GLU A 5 -19.16 -1.42 -12.27
N THR A 6 -17.95 -1.41 -11.69
CA THR A 6 -17.64 -2.12 -10.44
C THR A 6 -18.45 -1.59 -9.25
N ARG A 7 -18.74 -0.29 -9.21
CA ARG A 7 -19.59 0.35 -8.19
C ARG A 7 -21.09 0.20 -8.47
N GLY A 8 -21.48 -0.52 -9.52
CA GLY A 8 -22.89 -0.70 -9.90
C GLY A 8 -23.58 0.57 -10.42
N VAL A 9 -22.79 1.60 -10.78
CA VAL A 9 -23.30 2.84 -11.35
C VAL A 9 -23.47 2.65 -12.86
N ASP A 10 -24.70 2.72 -13.35
CA ASP A 10 -24.95 2.63 -14.79
C ASP A 10 -24.42 3.86 -15.53
N PHE A 11 -23.91 3.66 -16.74
CA PHE A 11 -23.39 4.71 -17.59
C PHE A 11 -23.61 4.37 -19.07
N LYS A 12 -23.73 5.41 -19.90
CA LYS A 12 -23.91 5.25 -21.35
C LYS A 12 -22.56 5.45 -22.08
N PRO A 13 -22.10 4.49 -22.89
CA PRO A 13 -20.89 4.61 -23.71
C PRO A 13 -20.83 5.85 -24.62
N VAL A 14 -22.00 6.35 -25.04
CA VAL A 14 -22.12 7.53 -25.88
C VAL A 14 -21.64 8.80 -25.17
N ASP A 15 -21.78 8.88 -23.85
CA ASP A 15 -21.37 10.06 -23.08
C ASP A 15 -19.84 10.14 -23.02
N PHE A 16 -19.18 9.01 -22.75
CA PHE A 16 -17.72 8.88 -22.87
C PHE A 16 -17.22 9.17 -24.29
N SER A 17 -17.95 8.74 -25.32
CA SER A 17 -17.59 9.01 -26.72
C SER A 17 -17.66 10.51 -27.03
N LYS A 18 -18.67 11.22 -26.52
CA LYS A 18 -18.81 12.67 -26.66
C LYS A 18 -17.70 13.42 -25.95
N ASP A 19 -17.37 13.03 -24.72
CA ASP A 19 -16.30 13.68 -23.95
C ASP A 19 -14.93 13.45 -24.59
N LEU A 20 -14.67 12.23 -25.06
CA LEU A 20 -13.46 11.93 -25.83
C LEU A 20 -13.42 12.74 -27.14
N ALA A 21 -14.54 12.88 -27.84
CA ALA A 21 -14.60 13.69 -29.07
C ALA A 21 -14.24 15.16 -28.80
N LYS A 22 -14.69 15.76 -27.70
CA LYS A 22 -14.31 17.14 -27.33
C LYS A 22 -12.79 17.32 -27.11
N ALA A 23 -12.13 16.28 -26.61
CA ALA A 23 -10.69 16.30 -26.33
C ALA A 23 -9.80 15.99 -27.55
N LEU A 24 -10.39 15.60 -28.69
CA LEU A 24 -9.68 15.20 -29.90
C LEU A 24 -9.77 16.27 -31.00
N PRO A 25 -8.77 16.36 -31.90
CA PRO A 25 -8.84 17.23 -33.07
C PRO A 25 -9.92 16.78 -34.06
N ASN A 26 -10.55 17.72 -34.78
CA ASN A 26 -11.76 17.53 -35.62
C ASN A 26 -11.87 16.18 -36.36
N ARG A 27 -10.85 15.76 -37.12
CA ARG A 27 -10.88 14.50 -37.90
C ARG A 27 -10.91 13.21 -37.05
N ALA A 28 -10.53 13.31 -35.79
CA ALA A 28 -10.52 12.21 -34.83
C ALA A 28 -11.80 12.16 -33.96
N GLN A 29 -12.58 13.24 -33.93
CA GLN A 29 -13.84 13.35 -33.17
C GLN A 29 -14.88 12.36 -33.67
N ASP A 30 -15.06 12.26 -35.00
CA ASP A 30 -15.98 11.33 -35.68
C ASP A 30 -15.67 9.84 -35.42
N LYS A 31 -14.53 9.55 -34.78
CA LYS A 31 -14.03 8.19 -34.54
C LYS A 31 -13.92 7.85 -33.06
N ALA A 32 -14.41 8.70 -32.15
CA ALA A 32 -14.25 8.53 -30.70
C ALA A 32 -14.79 7.18 -30.20
N SER A 33 -15.99 6.76 -30.60
CA SER A 33 -16.54 5.45 -30.21
C SER A 33 -15.65 4.28 -30.66
N ARG A 34 -15.11 4.37 -31.88
CA ARG A 34 -14.17 3.37 -32.41
C ARG A 34 -12.85 3.35 -31.64
N ARG A 35 -12.37 4.51 -31.15
CA ARG A 35 -11.18 4.58 -30.30
C ARG A 35 -11.42 3.92 -28.95
N LEU A 36 -12.57 4.15 -28.32
CA LEU A 36 -12.94 3.49 -27.07
C LEU A 36 -13.02 1.96 -27.23
N SER A 37 -13.60 1.49 -28.34
CA SER A 37 -13.62 0.05 -28.66
C SER A 37 -12.20 -0.52 -28.86
N ASN A 38 -11.31 0.19 -29.57
CA ASN A 38 -9.91 -0.23 -29.73
C ASN A 38 -9.18 -0.33 -28.37
N ILE A 39 -9.41 0.63 -27.47
CA ILE A 39 -8.82 0.63 -26.12
C ILE A 39 -9.35 -0.55 -25.31
N ALA A 40 -10.66 -0.78 -25.30
CA ALA A 40 -11.27 -1.90 -24.58
C ALA A 40 -10.73 -3.25 -25.04
N VAL A 41 -10.54 -3.44 -26.36
CA VAL A 41 -9.91 -4.66 -26.91
C VAL A 41 -8.45 -4.79 -26.47
N ALA A 42 -7.66 -3.72 -26.55
CA ALA A 42 -6.24 -3.76 -26.16
C ALA A 42 -6.06 -4.09 -24.67
N LEU A 43 -6.89 -3.52 -23.79
CA LEU A 43 -6.86 -3.80 -22.35
C LEU A 43 -7.29 -5.23 -22.04
N LYS A 44 -8.38 -5.70 -22.66
CA LYS A 44 -8.83 -7.09 -22.54
C LYS A 44 -7.72 -8.08 -22.91
N ASP A 45 -7.10 -7.88 -24.06
CA ASP A 45 -6.09 -8.80 -24.58
C ASP A 45 -4.80 -8.81 -23.72
N ALA A 46 -4.55 -7.71 -22.99
CA ALA A 46 -3.45 -7.60 -22.03
C ALA A 46 -3.84 -8.01 -20.58
N GLY A 47 -5.05 -8.53 -20.37
CA GLY A 47 -5.54 -8.90 -19.03
C GLY A 47 -5.73 -7.73 -18.07
N ARG A 48 -5.88 -6.50 -18.58
CA ARG A 48 -6.17 -5.31 -17.79
C ARG A 48 -7.68 -5.12 -17.60
N PRO A 49 -8.13 -4.41 -16.54
CA PRO A 49 -9.54 -4.10 -16.37
C PRO A 49 -10.11 -3.36 -17.60
N TYR A 50 -11.25 -3.82 -18.11
CA TYR A 50 -11.92 -3.25 -19.27
C TYR A 50 -13.44 -3.35 -19.10
N THR A 51 -14.20 -2.59 -19.90
CA THR A 51 -15.66 -2.70 -19.96
C THR A 51 -16.11 -3.16 -21.34
N ALA A 52 -16.98 -4.16 -21.39
CA ALA A 52 -17.55 -4.66 -22.64
C ALA A 52 -18.56 -3.65 -23.25
N LYS A 53 -19.06 -2.69 -22.46
CA LYS A 53 -20.03 -1.67 -22.92
C LYS A 53 -19.47 -0.76 -24.02
N PHE A 54 -18.14 -0.62 -24.15
CA PHE A 54 -17.51 0.10 -25.26
C PHE A 54 -17.46 -0.69 -26.58
N GLY A 55 -17.93 -1.94 -26.59
CA GLY A 55 -17.91 -2.82 -27.74
C GLY A 55 -16.53 -3.43 -27.97
N LEU A 56 -16.49 -4.74 -28.23
CA LEU A 56 -15.27 -5.50 -28.49
C LEU A 56 -15.17 -5.94 -29.96
N THR A 57 -15.73 -5.14 -30.86
CA THR A 57 -15.91 -5.52 -32.28
C THR A 57 -14.66 -5.28 -33.14
N GLN A 58 -13.64 -4.62 -32.59
CA GLN A 58 -12.44 -4.24 -33.35
C GLN A 58 -11.39 -5.35 -33.36
N THR A 59 -11.25 -6.02 -34.50
CA THR A 59 -10.32 -7.15 -34.68
C THR A 59 -8.95 -6.74 -35.24
N ARG A 60 -8.79 -5.50 -35.71
CA ARG A 60 -7.57 -5.00 -36.39
C ARG A 60 -6.97 -3.78 -35.70
N VAL A 61 -6.70 -3.90 -34.41
CA VAL A 61 -5.85 -2.92 -33.70
C VAL A 61 -4.40 -3.38 -33.86
N GLY A 62 -3.55 -2.57 -34.51
CA GLY A 62 -2.15 -2.95 -34.76
C GLY A 62 -1.34 -3.14 -33.48
N THR A 63 -0.37 -4.06 -33.50
CA THR A 63 0.43 -4.47 -32.34
C THR A 63 1.09 -3.29 -31.61
N ASN A 64 1.72 -2.36 -32.34
CA ASN A 64 2.36 -1.18 -31.73
C ASN A 64 1.34 -0.25 -31.05
N VAL A 65 0.13 -0.15 -31.60
CA VAL A 65 -0.94 0.65 -30.99
C VAL A 65 -1.45 -0.03 -29.72
N ARG A 66 -1.58 -1.37 -29.72
CA ARG A 66 -1.97 -2.14 -28.52
C ARG A 66 -0.94 -1.98 -27.40
N LEU A 67 0.35 -2.18 -27.71
CA LEU A 67 1.44 -2.00 -26.74
C LEU A 67 1.43 -0.58 -26.18
N ARG A 68 1.26 0.44 -27.03
CA ARG A 68 1.21 1.83 -26.57
C ARG A 68 0.00 2.13 -25.69
N ILE A 69 -1.17 1.56 -25.98
CA ILE A 69 -2.37 1.72 -25.14
C ILE A 69 -2.12 1.11 -23.75
N VAL A 70 -1.55 -0.10 -23.70
CA VAL A 70 -1.26 -0.79 -22.44
C VAL A 70 -0.19 -0.04 -21.63
N GLU A 71 0.87 0.42 -22.29
CA GLU A 71 1.92 1.22 -21.64
C GLU A 71 1.36 2.51 -21.01
N LEU A 72 0.53 3.25 -21.76
CA LEU A 72 -0.11 4.47 -21.25
C LEU A 72 -1.10 4.17 -20.12
N TRP A 73 -1.83 3.06 -20.21
CA TRP A 73 -2.74 2.62 -19.16
C TRP A 73 -1.99 2.29 -17.87
N ASP A 74 -0.93 1.49 -17.98
CA ASP A 74 -0.13 1.06 -16.84
C ASP A 74 0.58 2.24 -16.17
N ALA A 75 1.07 3.20 -16.96
CA ALA A 75 1.63 4.45 -16.44
C ALA A 75 0.58 5.27 -15.68
N GLN A 76 -0.65 5.35 -16.20
CA GLN A 76 -1.73 6.11 -15.55
C GLN A 76 -2.22 5.42 -14.26
N GLU A 77 -2.32 4.10 -14.23
CA GLU A 77 -2.66 3.32 -13.03
C GLU A 77 -1.55 3.41 -11.95
N GLY A 78 -0.29 3.52 -12.36
CA GLY A 78 0.85 3.75 -11.46
C GLY A 78 0.77 5.06 -10.68
N ASP A 79 0.03 6.05 -11.18
CA ASP A 79 -0.05 7.39 -10.59
C ASP A 79 -1.33 7.62 -9.76
N GLN A 80 -2.23 6.64 -9.69
CA GLN A 80 -3.49 6.78 -8.97
C GLN A 80 -3.31 6.69 -7.44
N ALA A 81 -4.15 7.43 -6.72
CA ALA A 81 -4.27 7.28 -5.26
C ALA A 81 -4.82 5.89 -4.92
N THR A 82 -4.42 5.34 -3.78
CA THR A 82 -4.87 4.03 -3.30
C THR A 82 -5.00 4.04 -1.78
N PHE A 83 -5.89 3.19 -1.27
CA PHE A 83 -6.02 2.90 0.16
C PHE A 83 -5.00 1.86 0.64
N ASP A 84 -4.39 1.11 -0.28
CA ASP A 84 -3.37 0.12 0.05
C ASP A 84 -2.03 0.80 0.29
N ARG A 85 -1.48 0.62 1.48
CA ARG A 85 -0.25 1.30 1.91
C ARG A 85 0.98 0.83 1.12
N ASP A 86 1.05 -0.44 0.79
CA ASP A 86 2.23 -1.00 0.16
C ASP A 86 2.23 -0.65 -1.34
N GLU A 87 1.07 -0.67 -1.97
CA GLU A 87 0.85 -0.13 -3.32
C GLU A 87 1.18 1.37 -3.38
N LEU A 88 0.69 2.17 -2.40
CA LEU A 88 1.01 3.60 -2.30
C LEU A 88 2.52 3.84 -2.25
N ASN A 89 3.23 3.11 -1.39
CA ASN A 89 4.68 3.25 -1.25
C ASN A 89 5.43 2.84 -2.52
N ALA A 90 5.00 1.76 -3.19
CA ALA A 90 5.59 1.31 -4.44
C ALA A 90 5.41 2.35 -5.56
N ARG A 91 4.18 2.87 -5.72
CA ARG A 91 3.86 3.96 -6.67
C ARG A 91 4.66 5.23 -6.36
N ALA A 92 4.71 5.64 -5.09
CA ALA A 92 5.48 6.80 -4.66
C ALA A 92 6.98 6.65 -4.94
N LEU A 93 7.54 5.45 -4.77
CA LEU A 93 8.94 5.17 -5.10
C LEU A 93 9.21 5.26 -6.61
N ALA A 94 8.30 4.75 -7.45
CA ALA A 94 8.39 4.86 -8.91
C ALA A 94 8.31 6.33 -9.39
N LEU A 95 7.51 7.15 -8.71
CA LEU A 95 7.37 8.59 -8.98
C LEU A 95 8.52 9.44 -8.40
N LYS A 96 9.32 8.88 -7.49
CA LYS A 96 10.38 9.64 -6.82
C LYS A 96 11.43 10.08 -7.85
N GLY A 97 11.59 11.40 -8.00
CA GLY A 97 12.54 12.00 -8.95
C GLY A 97 11.98 12.25 -10.35
N THR A 98 10.74 11.83 -10.65
CA THR A 98 10.07 12.14 -11.92
C THR A 98 9.28 13.46 -11.85
N LEU A 99 8.82 13.84 -10.64
CA LEU A 99 8.02 15.03 -10.41
C LEU A 99 8.80 16.32 -10.72
N ARG A 100 8.25 17.14 -11.63
CA ARG A 100 8.84 18.42 -12.05
C ARG A 100 8.32 19.63 -11.28
N SER A 101 7.19 19.48 -10.60
CA SER A 101 6.52 20.53 -9.85
C SER A 101 5.79 19.96 -8.63
N LYS A 102 5.45 20.82 -7.68
CA LYS A 102 4.64 20.45 -6.52
C LYS A 102 3.25 19.95 -6.99
N PRO A 103 2.80 18.74 -6.63
CA PRO A 103 1.45 18.29 -6.95
C PRO A 103 0.40 19.08 -6.17
N ALA A 104 -0.78 19.28 -6.76
CA ALA A 104 -1.90 19.97 -6.10
C ALA A 104 -2.45 19.17 -4.89
N GLY A 105 -2.37 17.84 -4.96
CA GLY A 105 -2.96 16.93 -3.96
C GLY A 105 -4.48 16.87 -4.03
N ASP A 106 -5.08 16.19 -3.07
CA ASP A 106 -6.53 16.11 -2.86
C ASP A 106 -6.90 16.83 -1.56
N GLN A 107 -7.74 17.87 -1.66
CA GLN A 107 -8.20 18.64 -0.49
C GLN A 107 -9.33 17.94 0.28
N THR A 108 -9.97 16.94 -0.33
CA THR A 108 -11.09 16.18 0.22
C THR A 108 -10.89 14.68 -0.05
N PRO A 109 -9.85 14.06 0.54
CA PRO A 109 -9.52 12.68 0.26
C PRO A 109 -10.67 11.74 0.65
N SER A 110 -10.88 10.72 -0.19
CA SER A 110 -11.84 9.66 0.08
C SER A 110 -11.43 8.83 1.30
N THR A 111 -12.41 8.25 1.99
CA THR A 111 -12.18 7.44 3.19
C THR A 111 -12.68 6.01 2.98
N LYS A 112 -12.04 5.06 3.69
CA LYS A 112 -12.43 3.65 3.71
C LYS A 112 -12.50 3.15 5.15
N THR A 113 -13.62 2.56 5.52
CA THR A 113 -13.79 1.88 6.81
C THR A 113 -13.24 0.45 6.72
N THR A 114 -12.48 0.03 7.72
CA THR A 114 -11.94 -1.34 7.83
C THR A 114 -12.24 -1.93 9.20
N THR A 115 -12.45 -3.25 9.23
CA THR A 115 -12.52 -4.02 10.48
C THR A 115 -11.15 -4.66 10.73
N VAL A 116 -10.66 -4.56 11.96
CA VAL A 116 -9.37 -5.17 12.36
C VAL A 116 -9.56 -6.07 13.57
N VAL A 117 -8.78 -7.15 13.63
CA VAL A 117 -8.69 -8.01 14.80
C VAL A 117 -7.62 -7.44 15.73
N VAL A 118 -7.97 -7.25 17.00
CA VAL A 118 -7.06 -6.77 18.04
C VAL A 118 -7.05 -7.78 19.18
N TYR A 119 -5.85 -8.11 19.65
CA TYR A 119 -5.66 -9.04 20.76
C TYR A 119 -5.69 -8.31 22.10
N LYS A 120 -6.39 -8.87 23.08
CA LYS A 120 -6.34 -8.41 24.47
C LYS A 120 -4.95 -8.72 25.03
N ARG A 121 -4.23 -7.69 25.49
CA ARG A 121 -2.89 -7.82 26.07
C ARG A 121 -2.93 -7.73 27.59
N ASP A 122 -2.08 -8.48 28.28
CA ASP A 122 -1.90 -8.41 29.71
C ASP A 122 -1.05 -7.16 30.07
N PRO A 123 -1.60 -6.17 30.77
CA PRO A 123 -0.84 -4.98 31.17
C PRO A 123 0.35 -5.29 32.07
N LYS A 124 0.35 -6.42 32.80
CA LYS A 124 1.47 -6.84 33.65
C LYS A 124 2.69 -7.22 32.84
N VAL A 125 2.50 -7.90 31.70
CA VAL A 125 3.60 -8.25 30.78
C VAL A 125 4.22 -6.97 30.23
N VAL A 126 3.39 -6.04 29.75
CA VAL A 126 3.84 -4.74 29.23
C VAL A 126 4.62 -3.96 30.28
N ALA A 127 4.06 -3.79 31.49
CA ALA A 127 4.70 -3.04 32.56
C ALA A 127 6.03 -3.66 32.98
N TRP A 128 6.08 -4.99 33.15
CA TRP A 128 7.30 -5.70 33.53
C TRP A 128 8.39 -5.54 32.47
N VAL A 129 8.06 -5.69 31.17
CA VAL A 129 9.03 -5.59 30.06
C VAL A 129 9.62 -4.18 29.96
N LEU A 130 8.78 -3.14 30.10
CA LEU A 130 9.25 -1.75 30.11
C LEU A 130 10.14 -1.45 31.33
N GLN A 131 9.77 -1.98 32.50
CA GLN A 131 10.57 -1.82 33.72
C GLN A 131 11.93 -2.52 33.58
N ALA A 132 11.96 -3.75 33.08
CA ALA A 132 13.19 -4.52 32.89
C ALA A 132 14.14 -3.86 31.88
N ALA A 133 13.60 -3.17 30.88
CA ALA A 133 14.38 -2.44 29.89
C ALA A 133 15.02 -1.15 30.43
N ALA A 134 14.52 -0.61 31.55
CA ALA A 134 15.06 0.60 32.19
C ALA A 134 15.26 1.79 31.23
N GLY A 135 14.37 1.94 30.25
CA GLY A 135 14.46 2.99 29.23
C GLY A 135 15.56 2.77 28.17
N ILE A 136 16.16 1.58 28.11
CA ILE A 136 17.11 1.17 27.08
C ILE A 136 16.41 0.22 26.10
N CYS A 137 16.59 0.45 24.80
CA CYS A 137 16.00 -0.39 23.78
C CYS A 137 16.69 -1.77 23.74
N ASP A 138 15.92 -2.85 23.87
CA ASP A 138 16.42 -4.23 23.74
C ASP A 138 17.01 -4.52 22.34
N GLY A 139 16.49 -3.81 21.32
CA GLY A 139 16.87 -3.93 19.91
C GLY A 139 18.24 -3.35 19.59
N CYS A 140 18.50 -2.08 19.92
CA CYS A 140 19.76 -1.41 19.54
C CYS A 140 20.66 -1.03 20.73
N GLY A 141 20.23 -1.28 21.97
CA GLY A 141 20.97 -0.91 23.19
C GLY A 141 21.03 0.60 23.45
N SER A 142 20.38 1.43 22.64
CA SER A 142 20.34 2.88 22.84
C SER A 142 19.25 3.26 23.84
N ALA A 143 19.44 4.39 24.53
CA ALA A 143 18.39 4.98 25.35
C ALA A 143 17.13 5.30 24.52
N ALA A 144 15.98 5.34 25.19
CA ALA A 144 14.72 5.76 24.61
C ALA A 144 14.88 7.11 23.90
N PRO A 145 14.28 7.30 22.71
CA PRO A 145 14.51 8.48 21.89
C PRO A 145 13.98 9.78 22.52
N PHE A 146 13.01 9.69 23.43
CA PHE A 146 12.44 10.83 24.14
C PHE A 146 11.75 10.41 25.44
N GLN A 147 11.44 11.40 26.27
CA GLN A 147 10.66 11.26 27.51
C GLN A 147 9.18 11.60 27.27
N THR A 148 8.30 10.90 27.96
CA THR A 148 6.87 11.22 28.08
C THR A 148 6.55 11.67 29.50
N THR A 149 5.31 12.09 29.74
CA THR A 149 4.81 12.32 31.10
C THR A 149 4.86 11.07 31.99
N SER A 150 4.94 9.88 31.38
CA SER A 150 5.06 8.59 32.07
C SER A 150 6.49 8.04 32.08
N GLY A 151 7.48 8.78 31.58
CA GLY A 151 8.89 8.36 31.52
C GLY A 151 9.39 8.02 30.10
N PRO A 152 10.53 7.29 29.98
CA PRO A 152 11.19 7.01 28.70
C PRO A 152 10.28 6.25 27.73
N PHE A 153 10.19 6.70 26.48
CA PHE A 153 9.29 6.07 25.50
C PHE A 153 9.91 4.84 24.81
N LEU A 154 9.34 3.66 25.06
CA LEU A 154 9.60 2.44 24.32
C LEU A 154 8.28 1.74 24.01
N GLU A 155 8.26 0.96 22.94
CA GLU A 155 7.11 0.17 22.49
C GLU A 155 7.35 -1.31 22.82
N VAL A 156 6.34 -1.99 23.35
CA VAL A 156 6.41 -3.44 23.58
C VAL A 156 6.05 -4.20 22.31
N HIS A 157 6.96 -5.07 21.88
CA HIS A 157 6.83 -5.89 20.69
C HIS A 157 6.96 -7.38 21.03
N HIS A 158 6.09 -8.21 20.46
CA HIS A 158 6.17 -9.66 20.57
C HIS A 158 7.01 -10.24 19.44
N LEU A 159 8.09 -10.96 19.76
CA LEU A 159 9.02 -11.53 18.77
C LEU A 159 8.34 -12.56 17.87
N LYS A 160 7.54 -13.46 18.45
CA LYS A 160 6.50 -14.23 17.75
C LYS A 160 5.20 -13.44 17.82
N PRO A 161 4.70 -12.86 16.70
CA PRO A 161 3.51 -12.03 16.73
C PRO A 161 2.28 -12.77 17.25
N LEU A 162 1.42 -12.07 18.00
CA LEU A 162 0.16 -12.64 18.52
C LEU A 162 -0.74 -13.13 17.37
N GLY A 163 -0.73 -12.42 16.22
CA GLY A 163 -1.44 -12.81 15.00
C GLY A 163 -0.97 -14.12 14.38
N GLU A 164 0.24 -14.56 14.73
CA GLU A 164 0.87 -15.79 14.24
C GLU A 164 0.91 -16.87 15.34
N GLY A 165 0.07 -16.73 16.38
CA GLY A 165 -0.02 -17.69 17.49
C GLY A 165 1.06 -17.52 18.55
N GLY A 166 1.74 -16.37 18.60
CA GLY A 166 2.65 -16.03 19.69
C GLY A 166 1.93 -15.82 21.02
N PRO A 167 2.50 -16.28 22.15
CA PRO A 167 1.93 -16.05 23.48
C PRO A 167 2.20 -14.63 23.97
N ASP A 168 1.29 -14.08 24.78
CA ASP A 168 1.49 -12.82 25.48
C ASP A 168 2.17 -13.05 26.83
N ILE A 169 3.49 -13.26 26.79
CA ILE A 169 4.34 -13.56 27.95
C ILE A 169 5.65 -12.77 27.87
N VAL A 170 6.35 -12.64 29.00
CA VAL A 170 7.60 -11.89 29.12
C VAL A 170 8.69 -12.45 28.21
N GLU A 171 8.76 -13.77 28.08
CA GLU A 171 9.76 -14.49 27.29
C GLU A 171 9.60 -14.30 25.77
N ASN A 172 8.45 -13.76 25.34
CA ASN A 172 8.18 -13.43 23.94
C ASN A 172 8.16 -11.90 23.70
N ALA A 173 8.37 -11.06 24.71
CA ALA A 173 8.14 -9.63 24.63
C ALA A 173 9.39 -8.78 24.94
N ILE A 174 9.63 -7.78 24.09
CA ILE A 174 10.76 -6.85 24.17
C ILE A 174 10.29 -5.40 24.20
N ALA A 175 11.04 -4.51 24.86
CA ALA A 175 10.84 -3.07 24.81
C ALA A 175 11.84 -2.45 23.83
N ILE A 176 11.32 -1.80 22.78
CA ILE A 176 12.14 -1.30 21.68
C ILE A 176 11.76 0.12 21.29
N CYS A 177 12.71 0.87 20.75
CA CYS A 177 12.43 2.19 20.20
C CYS A 177 11.61 2.06 18.90
N PRO A 178 10.90 3.12 18.47
CA PRO A 178 10.08 3.10 17.27
C PRO A 178 10.84 2.66 16.01
N ASN A 179 12.11 3.05 15.89
CA ASN A 179 12.96 2.67 14.75
C ASN A 179 13.21 1.15 14.71
N CYS A 180 13.59 0.56 15.85
CA CYS A 180 13.80 -0.88 15.95
C CYS A 180 12.49 -1.65 15.74
N HIS A 181 11.38 -1.14 16.25
CA HIS A 181 10.07 -1.75 16.06
C HIS A 181 9.68 -1.82 14.58
N ARG A 182 9.82 -0.71 13.85
CA ARG A 182 9.58 -0.69 12.40
C ARG A 182 10.57 -1.58 11.65
N ALA A 183 11.83 -1.62 12.05
CA ALA A 183 12.83 -2.49 11.41
C ALA A 183 12.50 -3.99 11.55
N LEU A 184 12.02 -4.43 12.71
CA LEU A 184 11.60 -5.83 12.91
C LEU A 184 10.41 -6.23 12.02
N HIS A 185 9.55 -5.27 11.65
CA HIS A 185 8.45 -5.53 10.72
C HIS A 185 8.87 -5.47 9.24
N HIS A 186 9.69 -4.49 8.86
CA HIS A 186 9.84 -4.10 7.45
C HIS A 186 11.24 -4.27 6.88
N ALA A 187 12.27 -4.42 7.71
CA ALA A 187 13.63 -4.48 7.20
C ALA A 187 13.93 -5.79 6.47
N ILE A 188 14.80 -5.72 5.46
CA ILE A 188 15.28 -6.88 4.71
C ILE A 188 16.01 -7.85 5.66
N ASP A 189 16.75 -7.31 6.63
CA ASP A 189 17.52 -8.02 7.64
C ASP A 189 16.73 -8.33 8.92
N ARG A 190 15.39 -8.26 8.91
CA ARG A 190 14.55 -8.47 10.11
C ARG A 190 14.83 -9.80 10.84
N ALA A 191 15.12 -10.87 10.10
CA ALA A 191 15.42 -12.18 10.67
C ALA A 191 16.76 -12.16 11.45
N ALA A 192 17.78 -11.49 10.89
CA ALA A 192 19.06 -11.31 11.57
C ALA A 192 18.90 -10.44 12.82
N ARG A 193 18.11 -9.35 12.75
CA ARG A 193 17.79 -8.50 13.92
C ARG A 193 17.08 -9.28 15.02
N ARG A 194 16.10 -10.11 14.65
CA ARG A 194 15.40 -10.98 15.61
C ARG A 194 16.36 -11.96 16.29
N SER A 195 17.18 -12.66 15.51
CA SER A 195 18.16 -13.62 16.04
C SER A 195 19.18 -12.96 16.97
N ASP A 196 19.65 -11.77 16.63
CA ASP A 196 20.55 -10.98 17.49
C ASP A 196 19.89 -10.59 18.83
N ILE A 197 18.61 -10.18 18.82
CA ILE A 197 17.86 -9.89 20.04
C ILE A 197 17.67 -11.15 20.90
N GLU A 198 17.28 -12.27 20.29
CA GLU A 198 17.12 -13.56 20.98
C GLU A 198 18.42 -14.02 21.66
N GLY A 199 19.59 -13.72 21.07
CA GLY A 199 20.89 -14.02 21.66
C GLY A 199 21.35 -13.05 22.77
N ARG A 200 20.94 -11.78 22.71
CA ARG A 200 21.39 -10.73 23.66
C ARG A 200 20.48 -10.56 24.86
N VAL A 201 19.18 -10.75 24.71
CA VAL A 201 18.20 -10.46 25.76
C VAL A 201 17.91 -11.73 26.55
N ALA A 202 18.57 -11.87 27.71
CA ALA A 202 18.62 -13.11 28.49
C ALA A 202 17.27 -13.73 28.90
N ARG A 203 16.20 -12.92 28.98
CA ARG A 203 14.85 -13.37 29.35
C ARG A 203 14.06 -13.96 28.18
N ILE A 204 14.51 -13.78 26.95
CA ILE A 204 13.82 -14.26 25.75
C ILE A 204 14.07 -15.75 25.57
N ILE A 205 13.01 -16.49 25.26
CA ILE A 205 13.07 -17.91 24.91
C ILE A 205 12.57 -18.05 23.47
N PRO A 206 13.38 -18.59 22.53
CA PRO A 206 12.93 -18.82 21.15
C PRO A 206 11.70 -19.75 21.07
N LEU A 207 10.72 -19.38 20.24
CA LEU A 207 9.40 -20.02 20.08
C LEU A 207 9.05 -20.36 18.63
#